data_AF-A0A2Y9PBB9-F1
#
_entry.id   AF-A0A2Y9PBB9-F1
#
_cell.length_a   1.000
_cell.length_b   1.000
_cell.length_c   1.000
_cell.angle_alpha   90.00
_cell.angle_beta   90.00
_cell.angle_gamma   90.00
#
_symmetry.space_group_name_H-M   'P 1'
#
loop_
_entity.id
_entity.type
_entity.pdbx_description
1 polymer ?
#
loop_
_entity_poly.entity_id
_entity_poly.type
_entity_poly.pdbx_seq_one_letter_code
_entity_poly.pdbx_strand_id
1 'polypeptide(L)'
;MVLPLLRLAPASLLYSSCSLEKTLQCSCSFHGIPTPSVQWLMGGAPMGLNNMNNTLQVTFSIIAPWANSTITLLGEPEITMGLHCEGKDQYGIHTSSNFLISDKNSVSNAFVKGLIQGVVYGPIVSALFSFLVLLV
;
A
#
# COMPACT_ATOMS: atom_id res chain seq x y z
N MET A 1 33.12 33.30 3.13
CA MET A 1 32.05 32.67 3.92
C MET A 1 32.30 31.17 3.89
N VAL A 2 32.76 30.60 5.00
CA VAL A 2 33.05 29.17 5.09
C VAL A 2 31.71 28.48 5.36
N LEU A 3 31.15 27.81 4.35
CA LEU A 3 30.04 26.89 4.55
C LEU A 3 30.53 25.81 5.53
N PRO A 4 29.88 25.57 6.68
CA PRO A 4 30.27 24.48 7.54
C PRO A 4 30.17 23.19 6.71
N LEU A 5 31.12 22.28 6.88
CA LEU A 5 31.11 20.94 6.27
C LEU A 5 29.82 20.21 6.69
N LEU A 6 28.72 20.46 5.99
CA LEU A 6 27.48 19.70 6.13
C LEU A 6 27.84 18.30 5.65
N ARG A 7 27.95 17.38 6.61
CA ARG A 7 28.22 15.98 6.36
C ARG A 7 27.05 15.46 5.53
N LEU A 8 27.30 15.31 4.22
CA LEU A 8 26.32 14.77 3.28
C LEU A 8 25.87 13.41 3.80
N ALA A 9 24.56 13.24 3.88
CA ALA A 9 23.94 12.03 4.38
C ALA A 9 22.90 11.60 3.34
N PRO A 10 23.01 10.38 2.78
CA PRO A 10 22.05 9.90 1.80
C PRO A 10 20.67 9.75 2.44
N ALA A 11 19.62 9.93 1.63
CA ALA A 11 18.25 9.80 2.10
C ALA A 11 17.99 8.40 2.68
N SER A 12 17.63 8.37 3.97
CA SER A 12 17.36 7.14 4.71
C SER A 12 15.94 7.15 5.25
N LEU A 13 15.20 6.05 5.06
CA LEU A 13 13.87 5.85 5.65
C LEU A 13 14.02 5.60 7.15
N LEU A 14 13.42 6.47 7.96
CA LEU A 14 13.43 6.34 9.42
C LEU A 14 12.17 5.67 9.95
N TYR A 15 11.03 6.00 9.37
CA TYR A 15 9.73 5.50 9.83
C TYR A 15 8.81 5.25 8.65
N SER A 16 8.09 4.14 8.71
CA SER A 16 7.01 3.84 7.78
C SER A 16 5.92 3.04 8.49
N SER A 17 4.68 3.51 8.42
CA SER A 17 3.53 2.80 8.98
C SER A 17 2.28 2.98 8.14
N CYS A 18 1.38 2.00 8.19
CA CYS A 18 0.03 2.11 7.65
C CYS A 18 -0.96 1.58 8.68
N SER A 19 -2.06 2.30 8.85
CA SER A 19 -3.19 1.89 9.67
C SER A 19 -4.47 1.99 8.86
N LEU A 20 -5.36 1.02 9.03
CA LEU A 20 -6.69 1.00 8.42
C LEU A 20 -7.73 1.07 9.54
N GLU A 21 -8.29 2.27 9.76
CA GLU A 21 -9.40 2.46 10.69
C GLU A 21 -10.70 2.74 9.92
N LYS A 22 -11.08 4.02 9.78
CA LYS A 22 -12.20 4.47 8.91
C LYS A 22 -11.73 4.73 7.48
N THR A 23 -10.46 5.07 7.35
CA THR A 23 -9.76 5.42 6.11
C THR A 23 -8.37 4.80 6.20
N LEU A 24 -7.75 4.47 5.07
CA LEU A 24 -6.37 3.98 5.09
C LEU A 24 -5.44 5.17 5.28
N GLN A 25 -4.67 5.19 6.35
CA GLN A 25 -3.66 6.22 6.60
C GLN A 25 -2.27 5.60 6.64
N CYS A 26 -1.41 6.06 5.75
CA CYS A 26 -0.03 5.63 5.64
C CYS A 26 0.91 6.82 5.82
N SER A 27 2.01 6.62 6.54
CA SER A 27 3.01 7.66 6.80
C SER A 27 4.41 7.13 6.54
N CYS A 28 5.26 7.98 5.97
CA CYS A 28 6.67 7.73 5.79
C CYS A 28 7.49 8.97 6.18
N SER A 29 8.66 8.74 6.77
CA SER A 29 9.60 9.77 7.19
C SER A 29 11.00 9.43 6.70
N PHE A 30 11.64 10.40 6.08
CA PHE A 30 13.00 10.32 5.60
C PHE A 30 13.87 11.37 6.24
N HIS A 31 15.14 11.03 6.41
CA HIS A 31 16.18 11.93 6.83
C HIS A 31 17.32 11.91 5.82
N GLY A 32 17.81 13.08 5.45
CA GLY A 32 18.92 13.21 4.51
C GLY A 32 19.45 14.64 4.47
N ILE A 33 20.71 14.78 4.05
CA ILE A 33 21.36 16.07 3.84
C ILE A 33 21.97 16.05 2.43
N PRO A 34 21.43 16.84 1.48
CA PRO A 34 20.31 17.79 1.61
C PRO A 34 18.96 17.12 1.86
N THR A 35 17.99 17.87 2.38
CA THR A 35 16.65 17.35 2.74
C THR A 35 16.03 16.61 1.56
N PRO A 36 15.62 15.34 1.74
CA PRO A 36 15.03 14.56 0.66
C PRO A 36 13.62 15.06 0.32
N SER A 37 13.22 14.84 -0.93
CA SER A 37 11.83 14.93 -1.38
C SER A 37 11.13 13.59 -1.19
N VAL A 38 9.83 13.63 -0.90
CA VAL A 38 9.03 12.42 -0.69
C VAL A 38 7.98 12.31 -1.78
N GLN A 39 7.90 11.15 -2.42
CA GLN A 39 6.95 10.86 -3.49
C GLN A 39 6.19 9.57 -3.18
N TRP A 40 4.88 9.60 -3.37
CA TRP A 40 4.06 8.38 -3.27
C TRP A 40 3.74 7.85 -4.67
N LEU A 41 3.79 6.53 -4.83
CA LEU A 41 3.37 5.84 -6.04
C LEU A 41 2.23 4.89 -5.70
N MET A 42 1.21 4.88 -6.54
CA MET A 42 0.06 3.98 -6.43
C MET A 42 0.01 3.11 -7.68
N GLY A 43 0.07 1.78 -7.50
CA GLY A 43 0.17 0.84 -8.62
C GLY A 43 1.42 1.07 -9.49
N GLY A 44 2.49 1.64 -8.93
CA GLY A 44 3.72 1.99 -9.65
C GLY A 44 3.67 3.33 -10.40
N ALA A 45 2.55 4.06 -10.38
CA ALA A 45 2.45 5.39 -10.97
C ALA A 45 2.59 6.49 -9.89
N PRO A 46 3.42 7.53 -10.09
CA PRO A 46 3.55 8.61 -9.13
C PRO A 46 2.23 9.37 -8.97
N MET A 47 1.81 9.59 -7.73
CA MET A 47 0.67 10.43 -7.44
C MET A 47 1.08 11.90 -7.59
N GLY A 48 0.58 12.53 -8.67
CA GLY A 48 0.76 13.96 -8.89
C GLY A 48 0.00 14.80 -7.86
N LEU A 49 0.50 16.00 -7.57
CA LEU A 49 -0.19 16.99 -6.72
C LEU A 49 -1.58 17.37 -7.26
N ASN A 50 -1.78 17.19 -8.57
CA ASN A 50 -3.03 17.40 -9.31
C ASN A 50 -3.93 16.16 -9.43
N ASN A 51 -3.45 14.98 -9.03
CA ASN A 51 -4.19 13.72 -9.06
C ASN A 51 -4.82 13.37 -7.70
N MET A 52 -4.96 14.36 -6.81
CA MET A 52 -5.86 14.27 -5.65
C MET A 52 -7.30 14.22 -6.16
N ASN A 53 -7.77 13.01 -6.47
CA ASN A 53 -9.18 12.77 -6.63
C ASN A 53 -9.86 13.00 -5.26
N ASN A 54 -11.16 13.30 -5.23
CA ASN A 54 -11.90 13.52 -3.96
C ASN A 54 -11.81 12.36 -2.95
N THR A 55 -11.28 11.20 -3.37
CA THR A 55 -11.07 9.99 -2.56
C THR A 55 -9.65 9.88 -1.97
N LEU A 56 -8.72 10.77 -2.32
CA LEU A 56 -7.30 10.71 -1.96
C LEU A 56 -6.81 12.04 -1.38
N GLN A 57 -6.26 12.00 -0.17
CA GLN A 57 -5.67 13.17 0.48
C GLN A 57 -4.22 12.89 0.90
N VAL A 58 -3.27 13.59 0.28
CA VAL A 58 -1.85 13.53 0.64
C VAL A 58 -1.46 14.80 1.41
N THR A 59 -0.91 14.63 2.61
CA THR A 59 -0.31 15.71 3.39
C THR A 59 1.21 15.55 3.40
N PHE A 60 1.93 16.61 3.07
CA PHE A 60 3.39 16.64 3.15
C PHE A 60 3.84 17.67 4.19
N SER A 61 4.89 17.34 4.94
CA SER A 61 5.52 18.22 5.92
C SER A 61 7.03 18.10 5.80
N ILE A 62 7.69 19.18 5.41
CA ILE A 62 9.14 19.22 5.22
C ILE A 62 9.71 20.12 6.31
N ILE A 63 10.53 19.55 7.19
CA ILE A 63 11.24 20.26 8.26
C ILE A 63 12.68 19.82 8.16
N ALA A 64 13.53 20.56 7.44
CA ALA A 64 14.92 20.17 7.21
C ALA A 64 15.65 19.75 8.50
N PRO A 65 16.43 18.65 8.52
CA PRO A 65 16.73 17.69 7.44
C PRO A 65 15.70 16.55 7.22
N TRP A 66 14.53 16.65 7.84
CA TRP A 66 13.46 15.66 7.76
C TRP A 66 12.42 15.98 6.69
N ALA A 67 11.93 14.94 6.03
CA ALA A 67 10.79 15.02 5.14
C ALA A 67 9.77 13.96 5.51
N ASN A 68 8.58 14.41 5.91
CA ASN A 68 7.49 13.56 6.35
C ASN A 68 6.35 13.67 5.33
N SER A 69 5.77 12.53 4.99
CA SER A 69 4.55 12.52 4.19
C SER A 69 3.57 11.50 4.75
N THR A 70 2.32 11.92 4.80
CA THR A 70 1.19 11.11 5.23
C THR A 70 0.16 11.12 4.12
N ILE A 71 -0.24 9.95 3.65
CA ILE A 71 -1.35 9.78 2.72
C ILE A 71 -2.54 9.15 3.43
N THR A 72 -3.71 9.70 3.17
CA THR A 72 -5.00 9.22 3.64
C THR A 72 -5.88 8.90 2.44
N LEU A 73 -6.36 7.66 2.35
CA LEU A 73 -7.33 7.22 1.34
C LEU A 73 -8.71 7.24 1.99
N LEU A 74 -9.58 8.10 1.48
CA LEU A 74 -10.95 8.30 1.99
C LEU A 74 -11.94 7.26 1.42
N GLY A 75 -11.53 6.46 0.44
CA GLY A 75 -12.35 5.41 -0.17
C GLY A 75 -11.78 4.01 0.02
N GLU A 76 -12.65 3.00 -0.12
CA GLU A 76 -12.24 1.59 -0.17
C GLU A 76 -11.44 1.35 -1.48
N PRO A 77 -10.24 0.78 -1.40
CA PRO A 77 -9.43 0.46 -2.57
C PRO A 77 -10.11 -0.64 -3.37
N GLU A 78 -10.54 -0.34 -4.60
CA GLU A 78 -11.35 -1.25 -5.43
C GLU A 78 -10.59 -2.53 -5.86
N ILE A 79 -9.26 -2.50 -5.84
CA ILE A 79 -8.37 -3.60 -6.24
C ILE A 79 -7.19 -3.65 -5.26
N THR A 80 -6.56 -4.82 -5.12
CA THR A 80 -5.26 -4.91 -4.45
C THR A 80 -4.25 -3.98 -5.12
N MET A 81 -4.01 -2.82 -4.51
CA MET A 81 -3.13 -1.78 -5.05
C MET A 81 -1.88 -1.70 -4.17
N GLY A 82 -0.71 -1.72 -4.79
CA GLY A 82 0.54 -1.43 -4.11
C GLY A 82 0.69 0.08 -3.91
N LEU A 83 0.90 0.49 -2.67
CA LEU A 83 1.26 1.86 -2.30
C LEU A 83 2.74 1.89 -1.95
N HIS A 84 3.48 2.77 -2.61
CA HIS A 84 4.90 2.93 -2.42
C HIS A 84 5.21 4.34 -1.93
N CYS A 85 6.10 4.49 -0.96
CA CYS A 85 6.67 5.78 -0.59
C CYS A 85 8.16 5.78 -0.90
N GLU A 86 8.60 6.76 -1.69
CA GLU A 86 9.99 6.95 -2.12
C GLU A 86 10.58 8.23 -1.53
N GLY A 87 11.79 8.10 -0.98
CA GLY A 87 12.64 9.22 -0.59
C GLY A 87 13.67 9.49 -1.68
N LYS A 88 13.57 10.65 -2.31
CA LYS A 88 14.44 11.08 -3.41
C LYS A 88 15.31 12.26 -3.00
N ASP A 89 16.62 12.10 -3.12
CA ASP A 89 17.60 13.17 -2.97
C ASP A 89 18.20 13.56 -4.33
N GLN A 90 19.17 14.48 -4.32
CA GLN A 90 19.86 14.95 -5.51
C GLN A 90 20.66 13.87 -6.25
N TYR A 91 20.91 12.73 -5.61
CA TYR A 91 21.62 11.59 -6.16
C TYR A 91 20.67 10.47 -6.63
N GLY A 92 19.37 10.61 -6.42
CA GLY A 92 18.35 9.65 -6.89
C GLY A 92 17.41 9.17 -5.80
N ILE A 93 16.74 8.04 -6.05
CA ILE A 93 15.90 7.35 -5.07
C ILE A 93 16.81 6.40 -4.28
N HIS A 94 16.93 6.60 -2.97
CA HIS A 94 17.80 5.77 -2.13
C HIS A 94 17.06 4.84 -1.21
N THR A 95 15.82 5.19 -0.85
CA THR A 95 15.04 4.41 0.10
C THR A 95 13.56 4.47 -0.20
N SER A 96 12.88 3.36 0.07
CA SER A 96 11.48 3.22 -0.26
C SER A 96 10.74 2.21 0.63
N SER A 97 9.45 2.41 0.88
CA SER A 97 8.59 1.47 1.61
C SER A 97 7.39 1.05 0.78
N ASN A 98 7.05 -0.24 0.83
CA ASN A 98 5.95 -0.85 0.07
C ASN A 98 4.84 -1.28 1.02
N PHE A 99 3.61 -0.92 0.68
CA PHE A 99 2.40 -1.30 1.40
C PHE A 99 1.43 -1.97 0.43
N LEU A 100 0.92 -3.14 0.82
CA LEU A 100 -0.14 -3.81 0.09
C LEU A 100 -1.48 -3.39 0.67
N ILE A 101 -2.33 -2.85 -0.18
CA ILE A 101 -3.67 -2.45 0.19
C ILE A 101 -4.63 -3.48 -0.38
N SER A 102 -5.32 -4.25 0.47
CA SER A 102 -6.30 -5.24 0.03
C SER A 102 -7.72 -4.81 0.35
N ASP A 103 -8.62 -5.03 -0.62
CA ASP A 103 -10.05 -4.89 -0.41
C ASP A 103 -10.55 -6.02 0.50
N LYS A 104 -11.14 -5.67 1.65
CA LYS A 104 -11.67 -6.61 2.63
C LYS A 104 -12.88 -7.40 2.11
N ASN A 105 -13.60 -6.88 1.11
CA ASN A 105 -14.80 -7.49 0.56
C ASN A 105 -14.50 -8.55 -0.52
N SER A 106 -13.33 -8.49 -1.17
CA SER A 106 -12.92 -9.39 -2.24
C SER A 106 -12.69 -10.81 -1.73
N VAL A 107 -11.98 -10.95 -0.59
CA VAL A 107 -11.66 -12.23 0.03
C VAL A 107 -12.92 -12.88 0.61
N SER A 108 -13.79 -12.09 1.23
CA SER A 108 -15.04 -12.61 1.81
C SER A 108 -16.01 -13.07 0.73
N ASN A 109 -16.17 -12.32 -0.37
CA ASN A 109 -17.05 -12.72 -1.46
C ASN A 109 -16.58 -13.98 -2.19
N ALA A 110 -15.28 -14.11 -2.45
CA ALA A 110 -14.72 -15.32 -3.06
C ALA A 110 -14.92 -16.55 -2.16
N PHE A 111 -14.69 -16.39 -0.85
CA PHE A 111 -14.91 -17.45 0.13
C PHE A 111 -16.38 -17.86 0.24
N VAL A 112 -17.30 -16.90 0.34
CA VAL A 112 -18.75 -17.15 0.41
C VAL A 112 -19.23 -17.84 -0.86
N LYS A 113 -18.77 -17.40 -2.03
CA LYS A 113 -19.10 -18.05 -3.31
C LYS A 113 -18.61 -19.49 -3.36
N GLY A 114 -17.38 -19.74 -2.90
CA GLY A 114 -16.83 -21.10 -2.77
C GLY A 114 -17.64 -21.98 -1.81
N LEU A 115 -18.08 -21.43 -0.68
CA LEU A 115 -18.90 -22.12 0.31
C LEU A 115 -20.26 -22.53 -0.28
N ILE A 116 -20.93 -21.62 -0.99
CA ILE A 116 -22.22 -21.89 -1.67
C ILE A 116 -22.04 -22.98 -2.72
N GLN A 117 -20.98 -22.90 -3.54
CA GLN A 117 -20.69 -23.92 -4.54
C GLN A 117 -20.44 -25.30 -3.88
N GLY A 118 -19.69 -25.34 -2.79
CA GLY A 118 -19.43 -26.58 -2.04
C GLY A 118 -20.72 -27.21 -1.49
N VAL A 119 -21.61 -26.41 -0.91
CA VAL A 119 -22.89 -26.89 -0.36
C VAL A 119 -23.84 -27.40 -1.45
N VAL A 120 -23.90 -26.75 -2.61
CA VAL A 120 -24.83 -27.13 -3.69
C VAL A 120 -24.33 -28.36 -4.44
N TYR A 121 -23.06 -28.39 -4.83
CA TYR A 121 -22.53 -29.45 -5.71
C TYR A 121 -21.87 -30.61 -4.94
N GLY A 122 -21.43 -30.38 -3.70
CA GLY A 122 -20.80 -31.41 -2.87
C GLY A 122 -21.66 -32.65 -2.61
N PRO A 123 -22.95 -32.51 -2.25
CA PRO A 123 -23.83 -33.66 -2.02
C PRO A 123 -24.06 -34.49 -3.28
N ILE A 124 -24.15 -33.84 -4.44
CA ILE A 124 -24.40 -34.49 -5.73
C ILE A 124 -23.19 -35.36 -6.12
N VAL A 125 -21.99 -34.81 -6.01
CA VAL A 125 -20.75 -35.54 -6.31
C VAL A 125 -20.54 -36.69 -5.32
N SER A 126 -20.81 -36.45 -4.03
CA SER A 126 -20.67 -37.47 -2.98
C SER A 126 -21.65 -38.63 -3.16
N ALA A 127 -22.91 -38.35 -3.52
CA ALA A 127 -23.92 -39.37 -3.80
C ALA A 127 -23.58 -40.19 -5.05
N LEU A 128 -23.14 -39.54 -6.14
CA LEU A 128 -22.71 -40.22 -7.37
C LEU A 128 -21.49 -41.12 -7.11
N PHE A 129 -20.51 -40.64 -6.36
CA PHE A 129 -19.32 -41.41 -6.02
C PHE A 129 -19.67 -42.61 -5.12
N SER A 130 -20.52 -42.41 -4.12
CA SER A 130 -21.00 -43.50 -3.26
C SER A 130 -21.75 -44.57 -4.04
N PHE A 131 -22.59 -44.16 -5.00
CA PHE A 131 -23.31 -45.08 -5.89
C PHE A 131 -22.37 -45.88 -6.79
N LEU A 132 -21.33 -45.25 -7.35
CA LEU A 132 -20.31 -45.92 -8.16
C LEU A 132 -19.51 -46.94 -7.35
N VAL A 133 -19.14 -46.63 -6.10
CA VAL A 133 -18.41 -47.55 -5.21
C VAL A 133 -19.26 -48.77 -4.83
N LEU A 134 -20.57 -48.59 -4.65
CA LEU A 134 -21.52 -49.68 -4.34
C LEU A 134 -21.84 -50.59 -5.53
N LEU A 135 -21.51 -50.15 -6.76
CA LEU A 135 -21.76 -50.89 -8.01
C LEU A 135 -20.56 -51.77 -8.44
N VAL A 136 -19.42 -51.62 -7.76
CA VAL A 136 -18.19 -52.43 -7.96
C VAL A 136 -18.16 -53.55 -6.92
#